data_AF-A0A562IXE4-F1
#
_entry.id   AF-A0A562IXE4-F1
#
_cell.length_a   1.000
_cell.length_b   1.000
_cell.length_c   1.000
_cell.angle_alpha   90.00
_cell.angle_beta   90.00
_cell.angle_gamma   90.00
#
_symmetry.space_group_name_H-M   'P 1'
#
loop_
_entity.id
_entity.type
_entity.pdbx_description
1 polymer ?
#
loop_
_entity_poly.entity_id
_entity_poly.type
_entity_poly.pdbx_seq_one_letter_code
_entity_poly.pdbx_strand_id
1 'polypeptide(L)'
;MTRTQPVPTRTGPTGIVRAVQATAALSVLALLWQSVTAGQLLTEPQDPALHGAGAIALHIATGLLLIATVLHVRAGGARWPAVLAAAVFVATFVQAAVGSDGNMAAHVPGALVVTVGVVWLTAWAFRRQPAA
;
A
#
# COMPACT_ATOMS: atom_id res chain seq x y z
N MET A 1 -51.53 2.13 -2.30
CA MET A 1 -50.28 1.69 -2.94
C MET A 1 -49.10 2.31 -2.18
N THR A 2 -48.54 1.59 -1.21
CA THR A 2 -47.38 2.04 -0.42
C THR A 2 -46.11 1.60 -1.14
N ARG A 3 -45.38 2.56 -1.74
CA ARG A 3 -44.10 2.32 -2.41
C ARG A 3 -43.02 2.18 -1.33
N THR A 4 -42.59 0.96 -1.04
CA THR A 4 -41.39 0.70 -0.22
C THR A 4 -40.17 1.17 -1.00
N GLN A 5 -39.56 2.27 -0.56
CA GLN A 5 -38.27 2.71 -1.08
C GLN A 5 -37.20 1.70 -0.62
N PRO A 6 -36.32 1.19 -1.50
CA PRO A 6 -35.19 0.38 -1.08
C PRO A 6 -34.30 1.20 -0.15
N VAL A 7 -34.02 0.67 1.04
CA VAL A 7 -33.03 1.27 1.96
C VAL A 7 -31.68 1.28 1.23
N PRO A 8 -31.02 2.42 1.04
CA PRO A 8 -29.69 2.45 0.44
C PRO A 8 -28.74 1.63 1.32
N THR A 9 -28.10 0.62 0.76
CA THR A 9 -26.99 -0.08 1.39
C THR A 9 -25.82 0.89 1.52
N ARG A 10 -25.82 1.67 2.60
CA ARG A 10 -24.68 2.49 3.00
C ARG A 10 -23.55 1.50 3.31
N THR A 11 -22.49 1.46 2.50
CA THR A 11 -21.24 0.78 2.82
C THR A 11 -20.76 1.36 4.15
N GLY A 12 -21.02 0.63 5.24
CA GLY A 12 -20.77 1.14 6.58
C GLY A 12 -19.27 1.35 6.85
N PRO A 13 -18.93 1.90 8.03
CA PRO A 13 -17.54 2.05 8.50
C PRO A 13 -16.70 0.77 8.33
N THR A 14 -17.34 -0.40 8.43
CA THR A 14 -16.74 -1.72 8.23
C THR A 14 -16.21 -1.96 6.81
N GLY A 15 -16.90 -1.46 5.77
CA GLY A 15 -16.47 -1.63 4.37
C GLY A 15 -15.20 -0.85 4.07
N ILE A 16 -15.10 0.39 4.55
CA ILE A 16 -13.91 1.24 4.37
C ILE A 16 -12.71 0.66 5.12
N VAL A 17 -12.90 0.18 6.36
CA VAL A 17 -11.83 -0.47 7.11
C VAL A 17 -11.33 -1.73 6.39
N ARG A 18 -12.23 -2.57 5.86
CA ARG A 18 -11.84 -3.74 5.06
C ARG A 18 -11.07 -3.35 3.80
N ALA A 19 -11.45 -2.26 3.13
CA ALA A 19 -10.72 -1.77 1.96
C ALA A 19 -9.29 -1.35 2.32
N VAL A 20 -9.09 -0.63 3.43
CA VAL A 20 -7.76 -0.29 3.95
C VAL A 20 -6.95 -1.56 4.26
N GLN A 21 -7.56 -2.53 4.95
CA GLN A 21 -6.91 -3.80 5.29
C GLN A 21 -6.48 -4.61 4.06
N ALA A 22 -7.37 -4.73 3.07
CA ALA A 22 -7.10 -5.49 1.85
C ALA A 22 -5.99 -4.84 1.01
N THR A 23 -6.03 -3.51 0.84
CA THR A 23 -5.01 -2.77 0.08
C THR A 23 -3.67 -2.72 0.81
N ALA A 24 -3.66 -2.69 2.14
CA ALA A 24 -2.45 -2.84 2.94
C ALA A 24 -1.83 -4.24 2.76
N ALA A 25 -2.62 -5.30 2.85
CA ALA A 25 -2.16 -6.67 2.61
C ALA A 25 -1.62 -6.85 1.18
N LEU A 26 -2.29 -6.28 0.17
CA LEU A 26 -1.82 -6.29 -1.20
C LEU A 26 -0.47 -5.57 -1.36
N SER A 27 -0.28 -4.44 -0.68
CA SER A 27 0.99 -3.71 -0.68
C SER A 27 2.12 -4.51 -0.05
N VAL A 28 1.83 -5.27 1.02
CA VAL A 28 2.80 -6.20 1.63
C VAL A 28 3.17 -7.32 0.66
N LEU A 29 2.20 -7.95 -0.01
CA LEU A 29 2.46 -9.00 -0.99
C LEU A 29 3.32 -8.48 -2.16
N ALA A 30 3.06 -7.27 -2.65
CA ALA A 30 3.87 -6.63 -3.67
C ALA A 30 5.31 -6.36 -3.18
N LEU A 31 5.50 -5.93 -1.93
CA LEU A 31 6.85 -5.76 -1.35
C LEU A 31 7.60 -7.09 -1.18
N LEU A 32 6.90 -8.16 -0.81
CA LEU A 32 7.50 -9.50 -0.74
C LEU A 32 7.97 -9.95 -2.12
N TRP A 33 7.15 -9.74 -3.15
CA TRP A 33 7.55 -9.99 -4.55
C TRP A 33 8.79 -9.17 -4.93
N GLN A 34 8.82 -7.88 -4.59
CA GLN A 34 9.99 -7.05 -4.86
C GLN A 34 11.24 -7.52 -4.12
N SER A 35 11.10 -8.00 -2.89
CA SER A 35 12.22 -8.52 -2.11
C SER A 35 12.79 -9.81 -2.72
N VAL A 36 11.91 -10.71 -3.16
CA VAL A 36 12.31 -11.96 -3.85
C VAL A 36 13.02 -11.64 -5.17
N THR A 37 12.41 -10.84 -6.03
CA THR A 37 12.98 -10.51 -7.35
C THR A 37 14.25 -9.67 -7.25
N ALA A 38 14.36 -8.77 -6.26
CA ALA A 38 15.60 -8.06 -5.98
C ALA A 38 16.71 -9.03 -5.57
N GLY A 39 16.41 -10.00 -4.70
CA GLY A 39 17.36 -11.05 -4.32
C GLY A 39 17.85 -11.84 -5.54
N GLN A 40 16.93 -12.23 -6.43
CA GLN A 40 17.28 -12.96 -7.65
C GLN A 40 18.17 -12.14 -8.60
N LEU A 41 17.89 -10.85 -8.79
CA LEU A 41 18.72 -9.96 -9.61
C LEU A 41 20.15 -9.77 -9.07
N LEU A 42 20.35 -9.95 -7.76
CA LEU A 42 21.67 -9.88 -7.14
C LEU A 42 22.45 -11.20 -7.27
N THR A 43 21.76 -12.32 -7.48
CA THR A 43 22.38 -13.66 -7.47
C THR A 43 22.46 -14.31 -8.85
N GLU A 44 21.57 -13.96 -9.78
CA GLU A 44 21.47 -14.54 -11.10
C GLU A 44 21.44 -13.46 -12.19
N PRO A 45 22.00 -13.72 -13.39
CA PRO A 45 21.80 -12.86 -14.55
C PRO A 45 20.36 -13.03 -15.08
N GLN A 46 19.40 -12.49 -14.33
CA GLN A 46 17.98 -12.47 -14.69
C GLN A 46 17.58 -11.13 -15.31
N ASP A 47 16.55 -11.19 -16.15
CA ASP A 47 15.92 -10.01 -16.74
C ASP A 47 15.21 -9.16 -15.66
N PRO A 48 15.50 -7.85 -15.55
CA PRO A 48 14.83 -6.95 -14.61
C PRO A 48 13.32 -6.78 -14.85
N ALA A 49 12.75 -7.31 -15.95
CA ALA A 49 11.34 -7.20 -16.29
C ALA A 49 10.39 -7.63 -15.16
N LEU A 50 10.70 -8.72 -14.44
CA LEU A 50 9.85 -9.20 -13.32
C LEU A 50 9.85 -8.23 -12.14
N HIS A 51 11.01 -7.65 -11.84
CA HIS A 51 11.15 -6.65 -10.79
C HIS A 51 10.48 -5.32 -11.18
N GLY A 52 10.59 -4.93 -12.45
CA GLY A 52 9.89 -3.77 -13.01
C GLY A 52 8.38 -3.93 -12.98
N ALA A 53 7.86 -5.10 -13.35
CA ALA A 53 6.43 -5.42 -13.24
C ALA A 53 5.95 -5.41 -11.79
N GLY A 54 6.74 -5.95 -10.87
CA GLY A 54 6.50 -5.88 -9.43
C GLY A 54 6.45 -4.45 -8.91
N ALA A 55 7.30 -3.55 -9.45
CA ALA A 55 7.28 -2.15 -9.10
C ALA A 55 5.95 -1.52 -9.51
N ILE A 56 5.48 -1.74 -10.74
CA ILE A 56 4.16 -1.24 -11.20
C ILE A 56 3.03 -1.73 -10.28
N ALA A 57 3.02 -3.02 -9.95
CA ALA A 57 2.05 -3.58 -9.02
C ALA A 57 2.10 -2.91 -7.63
N LEU A 58 3.29 -2.59 -7.12
CA LEU A 58 3.47 -1.88 -5.86
C LEU A 58 2.94 -0.44 -5.92
N HIS A 59 3.15 0.30 -7.01
CA HIS A 59 2.56 1.63 -7.20
C HIS A 59 1.02 1.56 -7.16
N ILE A 60 0.43 0.60 -7.86
CA ILE A 60 -1.02 0.42 -7.88
C ILE A 60 -1.55 0.07 -6.49
N ALA A 61 -0.92 -0.90 -5.80
CA ALA A 61 -1.34 -1.34 -4.47
C ALA A 61 -1.28 -0.21 -3.43
N THR A 62 -0.18 0.54 -3.41
CA THR A 62 0.01 1.68 -2.48
C THR A 62 -0.88 2.87 -2.84
N GLY A 63 -1.16 3.10 -4.13
CA GLY A 63 -2.14 4.08 -4.59
C GLY A 63 -3.56 3.75 -4.14
N LEU A 64 -3.96 2.49 -4.24
CA LEU A 64 -5.25 2.01 -3.71
C LEU A 64 -5.32 2.16 -2.19
N LEU A 65 -4.23 1.88 -1.46
CA LEU A 65 -4.15 2.09 -0.02
C LEU A 65 -4.28 3.58 0.35
N LEU A 66 -3.65 4.47 -0.40
CA LEU A 66 -3.82 5.92 -0.24
C LEU A 66 -5.29 6.33 -0.44
N ILE A 67 -5.94 5.86 -1.51
CA ILE A 67 -7.36 6.16 -1.74
C ILE A 67 -8.22 5.64 -0.58
N ALA A 68 -8.00 4.40 -0.14
CA ALA A 68 -8.75 3.80 0.96
C ALA A 68 -8.57 4.57 2.28
N THR A 69 -7.35 5.01 2.59
CA THR A 69 -7.07 5.82 3.79
C THR A 69 -7.64 7.24 3.69
N VAL A 70 -7.67 7.86 2.52
CA VAL A 70 -8.38 9.14 2.30
C VAL A 70 -9.88 8.98 2.50
N LEU A 71 -10.49 7.90 2.00
CA LEU A 71 -11.90 7.59 2.26
C LEU A 71 -12.17 7.37 3.75
N HIS A 72 -11.25 6.71 4.47
CA HIS A 72 -11.31 6.57 5.92
C HIS A 72 -11.29 7.93 6.64
N VAL A 73 -10.44 8.87 6.22
CA VAL A 73 -10.43 10.25 6.74
C VAL A 73 -11.76 10.95 6.49
N ARG A 74 -12.30 10.83 5.27
CA ARG A 74 -13.59 11.44 4.92
C ARG A 74 -14.76 10.88 5.74
N ALA A 75 -14.63 9.64 6.22
CA ALA A 75 -15.60 9.02 7.13
C ALA A 75 -15.37 9.36 8.62
N GLY A 76 -14.51 10.33 8.93
CA GLY A 76 -14.21 10.77 10.31
C GLY A 76 -13.02 10.06 10.97
N GLY A 77 -12.27 9.25 10.21
CA GLY A 77 -11.09 8.54 10.68
C GLY A 77 -9.86 9.43 10.90
N ALA A 78 -8.82 8.84 11.49
CA ALA A 78 -7.56 9.54 11.75
C ALA A 78 -6.86 9.95 10.43
N ARG A 79 -6.24 11.15 10.42
CA ARG A 79 -5.59 11.73 9.22
C ARG A 79 -4.18 11.21 8.95
N TRP A 80 -3.42 10.91 10.00
CA TRP A 80 -2.02 10.52 9.87
C TRP A 80 -1.76 9.29 8.96
N PRO A 81 -2.63 8.25 8.90
CA PRO A 81 -2.40 7.11 8.01
C PRO A 81 -2.50 7.51 6.54
N ALA A 82 -3.36 8.46 6.19
CA ALA A 82 -3.44 8.97 4.82
C ALA A 82 -2.18 9.78 4.44
N VAL A 83 -1.62 10.55 5.38
CA VAL A 83 -0.34 11.26 5.17
C VAL A 83 0.80 10.27 4.97
N LEU A 84 0.90 9.24 5.81
CA LEU A 84 1.92 8.21 5.68
C LEU A 84 1.73 7.40 4.38
N ALA A 85 0.50 7.04 4.02
CA ALA A 85 0.20 6.36 2.77
C ALA A 85 0.59 7.21 1.55
N ALA A 86 0.39 8.53 1.60
CA ALA A 86 0.81 9.44 0.54
C ALA A 86 2.33 9.49 0.41
N ALA A 87 3.04 9.59 1.54
CA ALA A 87 4.50 9.57 1.57
C ALA A 87 5.06 8.26 1.01
N VAL A 88 4.50 7.11 1.42
CA VAL A 88 4.86 5.78 0.90
C VAL A 88 4.60 5.69 -0.59
N PHE A 89 3.41 6.10 -1.06
CA PHE A 89 3.06 6.08 -2.49
C PHE A 89 4.06 6.88 -3.32
N VAL A 90 4.36 8.13 -2.93
CA VAL A 90 5.37 8.95 -3.61
C VAL A 90 6.75 8.29 -3.57
N ALA A 91 7.14 7.74 -2.42
CA ALA A 91 8.43 7.07 -2.26
C ALA A 91 8.58 5.85 -3.20
N THR A 92 7.50 5.17 -3.59
CA THR A 92 7.59 4.08 -4.59
C THR A 92 8.06 4.56 -5.96
N PHE A 93 7.61 5.74 -6.42
CA PHE A 93 8.09 6.33 -7.68
C PHE A 93 9.53 6.80 -7.59
N VAL A 94 9.89 7.41 -6.46
CA VAL A 94 11.30 7.79 -6.20
C VAL A 94 12.18 6.55 -6.24
N GLN A 95 11.74 5.44 -5.65
CA GLN A 95 12.46 4.18 -5.69
C GLN A 95 12.56 3.58 -7.09
N ALA A 96 11.53 3.71 -7.92
CA ALA A 96 11.59 3.29 -9.32
C ALA A 96 12.65 4.08 -10.10
N ALA A 97 12.71 5.40 -9.93
CA ALA A 97 13.72 6.26 -10.56
C ALA A 97 15.14 5.94 -10.06
N VAL A 98 15.33 5.85 -8.74
CA VAL A 98 16.63 5.50 -8.15
C VAL A 98 17.09 4.11 -8.57
N GLY A 99 16.16 3.16 -8.70
CA GLY A 99 16.44 1.81 -9.19
C GLY A 99 16.83 1.79 -10.66
N SER A 100 16.14 2.54 -11.53
CA SER A 100 16.48 2.65 -12.95
C SER A 100 17.83 3.31 -13.19
N ASP A 101 18.22 4.24 -12.31
CA ASP A 101 19.53 4.90 -12.37
C ASP A 101 20.68 3.99 -11.89
N GLY A 102 20.38 2.77 -11.40
CA GLY A 102 21.38 1.81 -10.92
C GLY A 102 22.01 2.19 -9.56
N ASN A 103 21.47 3.18 -8.85
CA ASN A 103 22.01 3.66 -7.58
C ASN A 103 21.57 2.75 -6.41
N MET A 104 22.19 1.57 -6.31
CA MET A 104 21.85 0.57 -5.29
C MET A 104 22.07 1.07 -3.86
N ALA A 105 23.04 1.96 -3.63
CA ALA A 105 23.34 2.54 -2.32
C ALA A 105 22.17 3.37 -1.76
N ALA A 106 21.38 4.00 -2.63
CA ALA A 106 20.15 4.71 -2.25
C ALA A 106 18.89 3.83 -2.38
N HIS A 107 18.86 2.94 -3.38
CA HIS A 107 17.72 2.05 -3.63
C HIS A 107 17.47 1.11 -2.45
N VAL A 108 18.49 0.38 -1.98
CA VAL A 108 18.30 -0.64 -0.93
C VAL A 108 17.80 -0.04 0.40
N PRO A 109 18.43 1.02 0.96
CA PRO A 109 17.90 1.64 2.17
C PRO A 109 16.53 2.29 1.97
N GLY A 110 16.29 2.89 0.80
CA GLY A 110 14.98 3.48 0.48
C GLY A 110 13.87 2.44 0.39
N ALA A 111 14.14 1.26 -0.16
CA ALA A 111 13.20 0.14 -0.16
C ALA A 111 12.85 -0.34 1.27
N LEU A 112 13.81 -0.31 2.20
CA LEU A 112 13.55 -0.60 3.62
C LEU A 112 12.63 0.46 4.25
N VAL A 113 12.83 1.74 3.95
CA VAL A 113 11.95 2.82 4.43
C VAL A 113 10.52 2.64 3.93
N VAL A 114 10.35 2.33 2.64
CA VAL A 114 9.02 2.01 2.06
C VAL A 114 8.40 0.81 2.78
N THR A 115 9.20 -0.23 3.02
CA THR A 115 8.75 -1.45 3.72
C THR A 115 8.25 -1.15 5.13
N VAL A 116 9.02 -0.39 5.91
CA VAL A 116 8.61 0.05 7.26
C VAL A 116 7.32 0.85 7.20
N GLY A 117 7.18 1.76 6.24
CA GLY A 117 5.95 2.55 6.06
C GLY A 117 4.72 1.69 5.79
N VAL A 118 4.82 0.71 4.89
CA VAL A 118 3.72 -0.23 4.58
C VAL A 118 3.40 -1.13 5.78
N VAL A 119 4.41 -1.65 6.48
CA VAL A 119 4.22 -2.48 7.67
C VAL A 119 3.55 -1.68 8.78
N TRP A 120 3.93 -0.42 8.98
CA TRP A 120 3.28 0.46 9.97
C TRP A 120 1.81 0.71 9.63
N LEU A 121 1.51 1.04 8.36
CA LEU A 121 0.12 1.19 7.90
C LEU A 121 -0.69 -0.10 8.09
N THR A 122 -0.08 -1.25 7.81
CA THR A 122 -0.71 -2.56 8.01
C THR A 122 -0.98 -2.81 9.48
N ALA A 123 0.00 -2.65 10.36
CA ALA A 123 -0.16 -2.82 11.80
C ALA A 123 -1.27 -1.90 12.34
N TRP A 124 -1.33 -0.66 11.87
CA TRP A 124 -2.40 0.27 12.21
C TRP A 124 -3.77 -0.20 11.70
N ALA A 125 -3.87 -0.67 10.46
CA ALA A 125 -5.13 -1.10 9.85
C ALA A 125 -5.73 -2.36 10.51
N PHE A 126 -4.88 -3.22 11.09
CA PHE A 126 -5.27 -4.47 11.74
C PHE A 126 -5.29 -4.41 13.27
N ARG A 127 -4.96 -3.26 13.88
CA ARG A 127 -5.05 -3.11 15.33
C ARG A 127 -6.51 -3.28 15.79
N ARG A 128 -6.72 -4.06 16.86
CA ARG A 128 -8.03 -4.12 17.52
C ARG A 128 -8.26 -2.81 18.27
N GLN A 129 -9.43 -2.20 18.09
CA GLN A 129 -9.86 -1.15 19.02
C GLN A 129 -10.50 -1.82 20.24
N PRO A 130 -10.20 -1.39 21.48
CA PRO A 130 -10.91 -1.88 22.66
C PRO A 130 -12.41 -1.69 22.48
N ALA A 131 -13.21 -2.69 22.87
CA ALA A 131 -14.65 -2.49 23.00
C ALA A 131 -14.87 -1.40 24.06
N ALA A 132 -15.61 -0.35 23.69
CA ALA A 132 -16.02 0.71 24.59
C ALA A 132 -17.06 0.20 25.60
#